data_AF-A0A3D1CXB9-F1
#
_entry.id   AF-A0A3D1CXB9-F1
#
_cell.length_a   1.000
_cell.length_b   1.000
_cell.length_c   1.000
_cell.angle_alpha   90.00
_cell.angle_beta   90.00
_cell.angle_gamma   90.00
#
_symmetry.space_group_name_H-M   'P 1'
#
loop_
_entity.id
_entity.type
_entity.pdbx_description
1 polymer ?
#
loop_
_entity_poly.entity_id
_entity_poly.type
_entity_poly.pdbx_seq_one_letter_code
_entity_poly.pdbx_strand_id
1 'polypeptide(L)' 'EMIAKALERHKGKRKLAAADLGISERTLYRKIKEYNLEG' A
#
# COMPACT_ATOMS: atom_id res chain seq x y z
N GLU A 1 -0.77 -10.69 3.05
CA GLU A 1 -0.41 -9.77 1.94
C GLU A 1 -1.61 -8.96 1.44
N MET A 2 -2.12 -8.01 2.24
CA MET A 2 -3.20 -7.11 1.77
C MET A 2 -2.65 -5.89 1.04
N ILE A 3 -1.48 -5.39 1.45
CA ILE A 3 -0.84 -4.21 0.87
C ILE A 3 -0.27 -4.48 -0.52
N ALA A 4 0.48 -5.57 -0.69
CA ALA A 4 0.99 -5.97 -2.00
C ALA A 4 -0.15 -6.18 -3.00
N LYS A 5 -1.23 -6.89 -2.59
CA LYS A 5 -2.42 -7.09 -3.44
C LYS A 5 -3.16 -5.80 -3.76
N ALA A 6 -3.30 -4.87 -2.82
CA ALA A 6 -3.92 -3.57 -3.07
C ALA A 6 -3.05 -2.72 -4.02
N LEU A 7 -1.74 -2.71 -3.81
CA LEU A 7 -0.79 -2.05 -4.71
C LEU A 7 -0.84 -2.65 -6.12
N GLU A 8 -0.85 -3.97 -6.24
CA GLU A 8 -0.94 -4.66 -7.53
C GLU A 8 -2.26 -4.35 -8.25
N ARG A 9 -3.41 -4.46 -7.56
CA ARG A 9 -4.74 -4.08 -8.10
C ARG A 9 -4.76 -2.65 -8.61
N HIS A 10 -4.11 -1.74 -7.92
CA HIS A 10 -4.06 -0.33 -8.27
C HIS A 10 -2.80 0.08 -9.06
N LYS A 11 -2.03 -0.88 -9.59
CA LYS A 11 -0.81 -0.65 -10.39
C LYS A 11 0.20 0.30 -9.71
N GLY A 12 0.44 0.10 -8.42
CA GLY A 12 1.35 0.92 -7.61
C GLY A 12 0.80 2.27 -7.18
N LYS A 13 -0.46 2.62 -7.50
CA LYS A 13 -1.08 3.88 -7.06
C LYS A 13 -1.36 3.85 -5.56
N ARG A 14 -0.41 4.38 -4.78
CA ARG A 14 -0.42 4.41 -3.31
C ARG A 14 -1.70 5.03 -2.73
N LYS A 15 -2.19 6.15 -3.30
CA LYS A 15 -3.44 6.78 -2.87
C LYS A 15 -4.66 5.88 -2.98
N LEU A 16 -4.78 5.14 -4.09
CA LEU A 16 -5.91 4.23 -4.30
C LEU A 16 -5.79 2.99 -3.43
N ALA A 17 -4.60 2.40 -3.34
CA ALA A 17 -4.34 1.28 -2.44
C ALA A 17 -4.59 1.65 -0.97
N ALA A 18 -4.25 2.88 -0.55
CA ALA A 18 -4.51 3.37 0.79
C ALA A 18 -6.03 3.50 1.04
N ALA A 19 -6.77 4.08 0.09
CA ALA A 19 -8.21 4.21 0.16
C ALA A 19 -8.93 2.85 0.19
N ASP A 20 -8.52 1.89 -0.64
CA ASP A 20 -9.05 0.52 -0.68
C ASP A 20 -8.82 -0.24 0.64
N LEU A 21 -7.66 0.02 1.26
CA LEU A 21 -7.31 -0.55 2.57
C LEU A 21 -7.93 0.21 3.76
N GLY A 22 -8.65 1.32 3.52
CA GLY A 22 -9.23 2.15 4.58
C GLY A 22 -8.18 2.82 5.48
N ILE A 23 -6.97 3.06 4.98
CA ILE A 23 -5.87 3.68 5.72
C ILE A 23 -5.35 4.94 5.03
N SER A 24 -4.70 5.82 5.77
CA SER A 24 -4.02 6.98 5.18
C SER A 24 -2.78 6.57 4.39
N GLU A 25 -2.41 7.34 3.36
CA GLU A 25 -1.18 7.13 2.57
C GLU A 25 0.08 7.03 3.45
N ARG A 26 0.14 7.78 4.56
CA ARG A 26 1.23 7.70 5.55
C ARG A 26 1.33 6.33 6.22
N THR A 27 0.18 5.72 6.55
CA THR A 27 0.13 4.38 7.14
C THR A 27 0.52 3.34 6.11
N LEU A 28 0.05 3.49 4.87
CA LEU A 28 0.46 2.64 3.76
C LEU A 28 1.99 2.69 3.57
N TYR A 29 2.59 3.87 3.56
CA TYR A 29 4.04 4.05 3.43
C TYR A 29 4.83 3.36 4.56
N ARG A 30 4.43 3.56 5.82
CA ARG A 30 5.08 2.87 6.96
C ARG A 30 5.02 1.36 6.80
N LYS A 31 3.87 0.83 6.42
CA LYS A 31 3.72 -0.62 6.23
C LYS A 31 4.53 -1.11 5.03
N ILE A 32 4.55 -0.39 3.90
CA ILE A 32 5.41 -0.73 2.76
C ILE A 32 6.88 -0.84 3.20
N LYS A 33 7.36 0.12 3.99
CA LYS A 33 8.71 0.10 4.55
C LYS A 33 8.94 -1.03 5.56
N GLU A 34 7.97 -1.29 6.44
CA GLU A 34 8.03 -2.35 7.45
C GLU A 34 8.07 -3.76 6.82
N TYR A 35 7.31 -3.96 5.75
CA TYR A 35 7.28 -5.21 4.98
C TYR A 35 8.37 -5.28 3.91
N ASN A 36 9.26 -4.28 3.84
CA ASN A 36 10.33 -4.17 2.85
C ASN A 36 9.82 -4.34 1.40
N LEU A 37 8.61 -3.82 1.12
CA LEU A 37 7.95 -3.84 -0.19
C LEU A 37 8.46 -2.73 -1.12
N GLU A 38 9.47 -1.96 -0.71
CA GLU A 38 10.24 -1.06 -1.57
C GLU A 38 11.31 -1.89 -2.30
N GLY A 39 10.88 -2.62 -3.32
CA GLY A 39 11.75 -3.27 -4.31
C GLY A 39 11.75 -2.50 -5.61
#